data_AF-A0A534GYU9-F1
#
_entry.id   AF-A0A534GYU9-F1
#
_cell.length_a   1.000
_cell.length_b   1.000
_cell.length_c   1.000
_cell.angle_alpha   90.00
_cell.angle_beta   90.00
_cell.angle_gamma   90.00
#
_symmetry.space_group_name_H-M   'P 1'
#
loop_
_entity.id
_entity.type
_entity.pdbx_description
1 polymer ?
#
loop_
_entity_poly.entity_id
_entity_poly.type
_entity_poly.pdbx_seq_one_letter_code
_entity_poly.pdbx_strand_id
1 'polypeptide(L)'
;MRGQTNNAVLIRMASDDTCLVADLPVSCREVGAKLRALGIPPDADIQFGIDGYRTYEAIRTMMDSLRQAGYKVDKVGFITKPQT
;
A
#
# COMPACT_ATOMS: atom_id res chain seq x y z
N MET A 1 -18.69 -22.57 -0.90
CA MET A 1 -18.61 -21.76 -2.14
C MET A 1 -17.30 -20.98 -2.08
N ARG A 2 -16.35 -21.25 -2.99
CA ARG A 2 -15.05 -20.55 -3.05
C ARG A 2 -15.27 -19.23 -3.78
N GLY A 3 -15.26 -18.11 -3.04
CA GLY A 3 -15.33 -16.75 -3.58
C GLY A 3 -13.93 -16.24 -3.87
N GLN A 4 -13.67 -15.96 -5.14
CA GLN A 4 -12.42 -15.50 -5.74
C GLN A 4 -11.71 -14.40 -4.92
N THR A 5 -10.43 -14.66 -4.61
CA THR A 5 -9.43 -13.69 -4.13
C THR A 5 -9.34 -12.52 -5.10
N ASN A 6 -9.71 -11.31 -4.68
CA ASN A 6 -9.43 -10.11 -5.45
C ASN A 6 -7.92 -9.84 -5.37
N ASN A 7 -7.25 -9.81 -6.52
CA ASN A 7 -5.79 -9.78 -6.71
C ASN A 7 -5.14 -8.43 -6.32
N ALA A 8 -5.71 -7.71 -5.37
CA ALA A 8 -5.22 -6.40 -4.97
C ALA A 8 -3.97 -6.54 -4.09
N VAL A 9 -2.99 -5.68 -4.32
CA VAL A 9 -1.79 -5.63 -3.47
C VAL A 9 -2.13 -4.92 -2.18
N LEU A 10 -2.02 -5.64 -1.07
CA LEU A 10 -2.22 -5.06 0.25
C LEU A 10 -0.93 -4.39 0.75
N ILE A 11 -1.06 -3.13 1.12
CA ILE A 11 -0.04 -2.32 1.77
C ILE A 11 -0.58 -1.92 3.14
N ARG A 12 0.19 -2.13 4.20
CA ARG A 12 -0.22 -1.72 5.56
C ARG A 12 0.73 -0.68 6.12
N MET A 13 0.22 0.36 6.76
CA MET A 13 1.05 1.32 7.48
C MET A 13 1.23 0.88 8.93
N ALA A 14 2.40 0.31 9.23
CA ALA A 14 2.76 -0.17 10.56
C ALA A 14 3.18 0.97 11.50
N SER A 15 3.80 2.04 10.98
CA SER A 15 4.14 3.27 11.72
C SER A 15 4.13 4.47 10.75
N ASP A 16 4.41 5.68 11.22
CA ASP A 16 4.43 6.87 10.35
C ASP A 16 5.52 6.83 9.26
N ASP A 17 6.57 6.02 9.43
CA ASP A 17 7.64 5.87 8.43
C ASP A 17 7.78 4.44 7.90
N THR A 18 7.11 3.45 8.51
CA THR A 18 7.20 2.04 8.13
C THR A 18 5.89 1.53 7.55
N CYS A 19 5.99 1.01 6.33
CA CYS A 19 4.93 0.35 5.61
C CYS A 19 5.28 -1.14 5.43
N LEU A 20 4.28 -2.00 5.32
CA LEU A 20 4.41 -3.41 5.03
C LEU A 20 3.89 -3.65 3.61
N VAL A 21 4.73 -4.22 2.75
CA VAL A 21 4.37 -4.65 1.40
C VAL A 21 4.61 -6.16 1.34
N ALA A 22 3.55 -6.95 1.15
CA ALA A 22 3.62 -8.41 1.26
C ALA A 22 4.28 -8.88 2.58
N ASP A 23 3.85 -8.27 3.70
CA ASP A 23 4.38 -8.48 5.06
C ASP A 23 5.87 -8.15 5.27
N LEU A 24 6.53 -7.55 4.28
CA LEU A 24 7.90 -7.07 4.41
C LEU A 24 7.93 -5.59 4.83
N PRO A 25 8.64 -5.24 5.92
CA PRO A 25 8.80 -3.85 6.32
C PRO A 25 9.67 -3.09 5.31
N VAL A 26 9.17 -1.93 4.90
CA VAL A 26 9.84 -0.97 4.01
C VAL A 26 9.56 0.44 4.49
N SER A 27 10.43 1.40 4.15
CA SER A 27 10.09 2.80 4.37
C SER A 27 8.85 3.15 3.55
N CYS A 28 7.91 3.91 4.14
CA CYS A 28 6.74 4.40 3.40
C CYS A 28 7.14 5.28 2.19
N ARG A 29 8.36 5.86 2.20
CA ARG A 29 8.95 6.59 1.07
C ARG A 29 9.37 5.69 -0.10
N GLU A 30 9.56 4.41 0.15
CA GLU A 30 10.11 3.44 -0.82
C GLU A 30 9.09 2.39 -1.28
N VAL A 31 7.84 2.48 -0.83
CA VAL A 31 6.76 1.55 -1.17
C VAL A 31 6.62 1.37 -2.69
N GLY A 32 6.60 2.47 -3.45
CA GLY A 32 6.52 2.42 -4.91
C GLY A 32 7.69 1.66 -5.54
N ALA A 33 8.92 1.93 -5.08
CA ALA A 33 10.11 1.22 -5.56
C ALA A 33 10.07 -0.27 -5.21
N LYS A 34 9.61 -0.62 -4.01
CA LYS A 34 9.44 -2.01 -3.59
C LYS A 34 8.45 -2.76 -4.47
N LEU A 35 7.29 -2.17 -4.76
CA LEU A 35 6.29 -2.78 -5.64
C LEU A 35 6.85 -3.03 -7.06
N ARG A 36 7.62 -2.08 -7.59
CA ARG A 36 8.29 -2.22 -8.90
C ARG A 36 9.32 -3.35 -8.88
N ALA A 37 10.12 -3.44 -7.81
CA ALA A 37 11.10 -4.50 -7.63
C ALA A 37 10.45 -5.90 -7.48
N LEU A 38 9.22 -5.96 -6.96
CA LEU A 38 8.40 -7.17 -6.90
C LEU A 38 7.69 -7.49 -8.23
N GLY A 39 7.85 -6.66 -9.27
CA GLY A 39 7.22 -6.87 -10.57
C GLY A 39 5.73 -6.49 -10.62
N ILE A 40 5.22 -5.75 -9.63
CA ILE A 40 3.83 -5.31 -9.60
C ILE A 40 3.60 -4.22 -10.65
N PRO A 41 2.65 -4.40 -11.59
CA PRO A 41 2.45 -3.45 -12.66
C PRO A 41 1.79 -2.16 -12.15
N PRO A 42 2.06 -0.99 -12.77
CA PRO A 42 1.55 0.31 -12.29
C PRO A 42 0.03 0.48 -12.27
N ASP A 43 -0.70 -0.37 -12.99
CA ASP A 43 -2.16 -0.39 -13.08
C ASP A 43 -2.83 -1.36 -12.09
N ALA A 44 -2.04 -2.07 -11.28
CA ALA A 44 -2.53 -2.96 -10.24
C ALA A 44 -3.45 -2.24 -9.24
N ASP A 45 -4.48 -2.95 -8.78
CA ASP A 45 -5.33 -2.46 -7.71
C ASP A 45 -4.56 -2.55 -6.38
N ILE A 46 -4.50 -1.44 -5.66
CA ILE A 46 -3.79 -1.33 -4.38
C ILE A 46 -4.81 -1.12 -3.27
N GLN A 47 -4.73 -1.94 -2.24
CA GLN A 47 -5.45 -1.73 -0.99
C GLN A 47 -4.48 -1.23 0.08
N PHE A 48 -4.87 -0.16 0.76
CA PHE A 48 -4.08 0.46 1.81
C PHE A 48 -4.80 0.37 3.15
N GLY A 49 -4.19 -0.35 4.09
CA GLY A 49 -4.65 -0.48 5.48
C GLY A 49 -3.83 0.37 6.42
N ILE A 50 -4.48 0.94 7.43
CA ILE A 50 -3.83 1.76 8.46
C ILE A 50 -4.05 1.10 9.82
N ASP A 51 -2.96 0.78 10.53
CA ASP A 51 -3.06 0.16 11.85
C ASP A 51 -3.22 1.23 12.94
N GLY A 52 -4.46 1.67 13.19
CA GLY A 52 -4.77 2.69 14.20
C GLY A 52 -4.64 4.13 13.66
N TYR A 53 -4.25 5.07 14.51
CA TYR A 53 -4.11 6.48 14.10
C TYR A 53 -2.76 6.73 13.42
N ARG A 54 -2.76 7.35 12.24
CA ARG A 54 -1.54 7.79 11.53
C ARG A 54 -1.69 9.23 11.08
N THR A 55 -0.55 9.91 10.93
CA THR A 55 -0.55 11.30 10.48
C THR A 55 -0.92 11.40 9.00
N TYR A 56 -1.55 12.52 8.62
CA TYR A 56 -1.80 12.83 7.21
C TYR A 56 -0.49 12.86 6.40
N GLU A 57 0.60 13.31 7.01
CA GLU A 57 1.92 13.36 6.40
C GLU A 57 2.46 11.96 6.05
N ALA A 58 2.29 10.98 6.94
CA ALA A 58 2.68 9.58 6.67
C ALA A 58 1.92 9.02 5.46
N ILE A 59 0.61 9.22 5.42
CA ILE A 59 -0.24 8.81 4.29
C ILE A 59 0.21 9.49 2.99
N ARG A 60 0.43 10.82 3.04
CA ARG A 60 0.89 11.60 1.89
C ARG A 60 2.24 11.11 1.37
N THR A 61 3.17 10.79 2.27
CA THR A 61 4.51 10.27 1.93
C THR A 61 4.42 8.96 1.16
N MET A 62 3.56 8.04 1.61
CA MET A 62 3.31 6.78 0.92
C MET A 62 2.67 6.99 -0.47
N MET A 63 1.67 7.87 -0.56
CA MET A 63 1.01 8.20 -1.82
C MET A 63 1.97 8.86 -2.83
N ASP A 64 2.86 9.73 -2.36
CA ASP A 64 3.91 10.34 -3.19
C ASP A 64 4.88 9.27 -3.72
N SER A 65 5.26 8.29 -2.89
CA SER A 65 6.10 7.15 -3.31
C SER A 65 5.44 6.34 -4.43
N LEU A 66 4.15 6.01 -4.28
CA LEU A 66 3.38 5.30 -5.31
C LEU A 66 3.31 6.10 -6.61
N ARG A 67 3.02 7.40 -6.52
CA ARG A 67 2.92 8.28 -7.68
C ARG A 67 4.25 8.39 -8.43
N GLN A 68 5.37 8.54 -7.71
CA GLN A 68 6.70 8.60 -8.33
C GLN A 68 7.07 7.31 -9.06
N ALA A 69 6.58 6.16 -8.57
CA ALA A 69 6.77 4.86 -9.22
C ALA A 69 5.76 4.58 -10.35
N GLY A 70 4.86 5.52 -10.65
CA GLY A 70 3.90 5.46 -11.76
C GLY A 70 2.57 4.80 -11.43
N TYR A 71 2.30 4.46 -10.17
CA TYR A 71 1.03 3.87 -9.76
C TYR A 71 -0.11 4.89 -9.78
N LYS A 72 -1.30 4.42 -10.15
CA LYS A 72 -2.53 5.22 -10.15
C LYS A 72 -3.06 5.38 -8.73
N VAL A 73 -2.70 6.49 -8.09
CA VAL A 73 -3.11 6.81 -6.72
C VAL A 73 -4.63 6.98 -6.55
N ASP A 74 -5.36 7.29 -7.63
CA ASP A 74 -6.83 7.33 -7.67
C ASP A 74 -7.49 5.94 -7.50
N LYS A 75 -6.72 4.86 -7.69
CA LYS A 75 -7.16 3.47 -7.49
C LYS A 75 -6.79 2.88 -6.13
N VAL A 76 -6.22 3.68 -5.22
CA VAL A 76 -5.85 3.19 -3.89
C VAL A 76 -7.10 3.15 -3.01
N GLY A 77 -7.56 1.93 -2.70
CA GLY A 77 -8.67 1.71 -1.78
C GLY A 77 -8.21 1.75 -0.33
N PHE A 78 -8.83 2.58 0.51
CA PHE A 78 -8.56 2.60 1.95
C PHE A 78 -9.43 1.56 2.67
N ILE A 79 -8.80 0.66 3.42
CA ILE A 79 -9.50 -0.32 4.26
C ILE A 79 -9.31 -0.01 5.74
N THR A 80 -10.41 0.05 6.49
CA THR A 80 -10.41 0.48 7.91
C THR A 80 -10.31 -0.66 8.92
N LYS A 81 -10.11 -1.92 8.48
CA LYS A 81 -9.82 -3.06 9.36
C LYS A 81 -8.95 -4.09 8.62
N PRO A 82 -7.94 -4.72 9.27
CA PRO A 82 -7.43 -5.99 8.78
C PRO A 82 -8.60 -6.97 8.76
N GLN A 83 -8.83 -7.65 7.63
CA GLN A 83 -9.75 -8.78 7.62
C GLN A 83 -9.10 -9.88 8.47
N THR A 84 -9.57 -10.00 9.71
CA THR A 84 -9.28 -11.09 10.65
C THR A 84 -9.64 -12.45 10.07
#